data_AF-A0A9N9HIT0-F1
#
_entry.id   AF-A0A9N9HIT0-F1
#
_cell.length_a   1.000
_cell.length_b   1.000
_cell.length_c   1.000
_cell.angle_alpha   90.00
_cell.angle_beta   90.00
_cell.angle_gamma   90.00
#
_symmetry.space_group_name_H-M   'P 1'
#
loop_
_entity.id
_entity.type
_entity.pdbx_description
1 polymer ?
#
loop_
_entity_poly.entity_id
_entity_poly.type
_entity_poly.pdbx_seq_one_letter_code
_entity_poly.pdbx_strand_id
1 'polypeptide(L)' 'MPLLWWQAHAKEFPTLACIARDFLSIQVTSVACEQAFSVAAHTISHTRNRLNPETSKASLCTKSWIENGIVIKTPAESD' A
#
# COMPACT_ATOMS: atom_id res chain seq x y z
N MET A 1 14.77 6.72 9.40
CA MET A 1 13.40 6.22 9.67
C MET A 1 13.43 5.29 10.88
N PRO A 2 12.60 5.50 11.90
CA PRO A 2 12.58 4.72 13.14
C PRO A 2 12.49 3.20 12.90
N LEU A 3 11.77 2.78 11.85
CA LEU A 3 11.62 1.38 11.47
C LEU A 3 12.95 0.68 11.14
N LEU A 4 13.87 1.38 10.47
CA LEU A 4 15.19 0.82 10.09
C LEU A 4 16.08 0.59 11.32
N TRP A 5 15.96 1.49 12.32
CA TRP A 5 16.66 1.34 13.58
C TRP A 5 16.12 0.13 14.36
N TRP A 6 14.80 -0.02 14.46
CA TRP A 6 14.17 -1.19 15.08
C TRP A 6 14.47 -2.49 14.35
N GLN A 7 14.59 -2.45 13.02
CA GLN A 7 15.02 -3.60 12.22
C GLN A 7 16.46 -4.02 12.55
N ALA A 8 17.38 -3.06 12.70
CA ALA A 8 18.77 -3.35 13.06
C ALA A 8 18.90 -3.93 14.48
N HIS A 9 18.05 -3.50 15.41
CA HIS A 9 18.07 -3.95 16.82
C HIS A 9 17.05 -5.07 17.12
N ALA A 10 16.42 -5.65 16.10
CA ALA A 10 15.43 -6.71 16.26
C ALA A 10 16.00 -7.98 16.93
N LYS A 11 17.31 -8.21 16.83
CA LYS A 11 17.98 -9.32 17.52
C LYS A 11 18.16 -9.07 19.02
N GLU A 12 18.32 -7.80 19.41
CA GLU A 12 18.56 -7.39 20.80
C GLU A 12 17.23 -7.17 21.55
N PHE A 13 16.21 -6.69 20.83
CA PHE A 13 14.87 -6.46 21.36
C PHE A 13 13.78 -7.09 20.49
N PRO A 14 13.66 -8.44 20.41
CA PRO A 14 12.77 -9.11 19.47
C PRO A 14 11.30 -8.77 19.67
N THR A 15 10.82 -8.76 20.92
CA THR A 15 9.43 -8.42 21.25
C THR A 15 9.13 -6.96 20.97
N LEU A 16 10.03 -6.05 21.36
CA LEU A 16 9.82 -4.62 21.21
C LEU A 16 9.94 -4.17 19.76
N ALA A 17 10.86 -4.76 18.98
CA ALA A 17 10.98 -4.52 17.55
C ALA A 17 9.77 -5.03 16.77
N CYS A 18 9.13 -6.12 17.21
CA CYS A 18 7.87 -6.59 16.64
C CYS A 18 6.76 -5.56 16.84
N ILE A 19 6.57 -5.11 18.08
CA ILE A 19 5.58 -4.08 18.42
C ILE A 19 5.89 -2.79 17.64
N ALA A 20 7.13 -2.32 17.69
CA ALA A 20 7.55 -1.11 17.00
C ALA A 20 7.32 -1.19 15.48
N ARG A 21 7.60 -2.34 14.85
CA ARG A 21 7.29 -2.54 13.43
C ARG A 21 5.79 -2.43 13.17
N ASP A 22 4.97 -3.07 13.98
CA ASP A 22 3.51 -3.09 13.77
C ASP A 22 2.91 -1.69 13.98
N PHE A 23 3.37 -0.93 14.98
CA PHE A 23 2.88 0.43 15.24
C PHE A 23 3.46 1.50 14.30
N LEU A 24 4.73 1.39 13.91
CA LEU A 24 5.40 2.40 13.07
C LEU A 24 5.23 2.14 11.56
N SER A 25 4.78 0.94 11.18
CA SER A 25 4.38 0.65 9.78
C SER A 25 2.99 1.19 9.46
N ILE A 26 2.14 1.36 10.47
CA ILE A 26 0.87 2.06 10.34
C ILE A 26 1.18 3.55 10.20
N GLN A 27 0.71 4.14 9.12
CA GLN A 27 0.84 5.58 8.92
C GLN A 27 -0.02 6.27 9.97
N VAL A 28 0.63 6.94 10.93
CA VAL A 28 -0.04 7.63 12.07
C VAL A 28 -0.93 8.79 11.58
N THR A 29 -0.70 9.28 10.38
CA THR A 29 -1.41 10.44 9.81
C THR A 29 -2.35 10.02 8.68
N SER A 30 -3.55 10.61 8.63
CA SER A 30 -4.50 10.46 7.52
C SER A 30 -3.96 10.93 6.17
N VAL A 31 -2.84 11.67 6.16
CA VAL A 31 -2.22 12.28 4.97
C VAL A 31 -2.00 11.29 3.82
N ALA A 32 -1.63 10.03 4.09
CA ALA A 32 -1.47 9.07 3.00
C ALA A 32 -2.79 8.49 2.49
N CYS A 33 -3.80 8.38 3.36
CA CYS A 33 -5.16 8.11 2.92
C CYS A 33 -5.66 9.26 2.05
N GLU A 34 -5.48 10.51 2.49
CA GLU A 34 -5.85 11.72 1.74
C GLU A 34 -5.09 11.83 0.41
N GLN A 35 -3.81 11.48 0.37
CA GLN A 35 -3.03 11.42 -0.87
C GLN A 35 -3.55 10.33 -1.80
N ALA A 36 -3.83 9.13 -1.28
CA ALA A 36 -4.43 8.05 -2.08
C ALA A 36 -5.82 8.45 -2.61
N PHE A 37 -6.65 9.10 -1.80
CA PHE A 37 -7.95 9.62 -2.20
C PHE A 37 -7.84 10.77 -3.20
N SER A 38 -6.87 11.66 -3.07
CA SER A 38 -6.62 12.76 -4.00
C SER A 38 -6.15 12.23 -5.36
N VAL A 39 -5.21 11.27 -5.37
CA VAL A 39 -4.77 10.59 -6.59
C VAL A 39 -5.93 9.84 -7.23
N ALA A 40 -6.75 9.14 -6.44
CA ALA A 40 -7.96 8.48 -6.92
C ALA A 40 -8.94 9.49 -7.54
N ALA A 41 -9.26 10.57 -6.84
CA ALA A 41 -10.18 11.62 -7.28
C ALA A 41 -9.68 12.28 -8.57
N HIS A 42 -8.39 12.59 -8.68
CA HIS A 42 -7.79 13.16 -9.87
C HIS A 42 -7.79 12.18 -11.05
N THR A 43 -7.42 10.93 -10.82
CA THR A 43 -7.37 9.89 -11.86
C THR A 43 -8.78 9.56 -12.37
N ILE A 44 -9.77 9.45 -11.48
CA ILE A 44 -11.18 9.22 -11.80
C ILE A 44 -11.77 10.42 -12.55
N SER A 45 -11.53 11.64 -12.07
CA SER A 45 -12.07 12.87 -12.65
C SER A 45 -11.49 13.16 -14.05
N HIS A 46 -10.18 12.99 -14.24
CA HIS A 46 -9.52 13.39 -15.49
C HIS A 46 -9.54 12.32 -16.58
N THR A 47 -9.63 11.03 -16.23
CA THR A 47 -9.41 9.94 -17.20
C THR A 47 -10.72 9.25 -17.63
N ARG A 48 -11.78 9.24 -16.79
CA ARG A 48 -12.92 8.33 -17.02
C ARG A 48 -14.25 8.83 -16.45
N ASN A 49 -14.83 9.89 -17.04
CA ASN A 49 -16.24 10.27 -16.83
C ASN A 49 -17.27 9.17 -17.27
N ARG A 50 -16.82 7.95 -17.60
CA ARG A 50 -17.66 6.85 -18.10
C ARG A 50 -17.29 5.46 -17.56
N LEU A 51 -16.51 5.35 -16.48
CA LEU A 51 -16.25 4.03 -15.88
C LEU A 51 -16.83 3.80 -14.52
N ASN A 52 -17.29 2.56 -14.35
CA ASN A 52 -17.83 2.03 -13.12
C ASN A 52 -16.80 2.21 -11.99
N PRO A 53 -17.18 2.80 -10.84
CA PRO A 53 -16.29 3.03 -9.69
C PRO A 53 -15.54 1.78 -9.21
N GLU A 54 -16.09 0.58 -9.43
CA GLU A 54 -15.39 -0.65 -9.08
C GLU A 54 -14.20 -0.96 -10.00
N THR A 55 -14.31 -0.66 -11.30
CA THR A 55 -13.23 -0.87 -12.26
C THR A 55 -12.08 0.13 -12.06
N SER A 56 -12.40 1.37 -11.67
CA SER A 56 -11.38 2.37 -11.36
C SER A 56 -10.63 2.05 -10.07
N LYS A 57 -11.34 1.57 -9.03
CA LYS A 57 -10.72 1.10 -7.78
C LYS A 57 -9.78 -0.07 -8.04
N ALA A 58 -10.22 -1.08 -8.81
CA ALA A 58 -9.37 -2.20 -9.18
C ALA A 58 -8.11 -1.74 -9.92
N SER A 59 -8.25 -0.87 -10.93
CA SER A 59 -7.10 -0.34 -11.69
C SER A 59 -6.11 0.44 -10.82
N LEU A 60 -6.61 1.24 -9.87
CA LEU A 60 -5.76 1.99 -8.94
C LEU A 60 -5.01 1.06 -7.99
N CYS A 61 -5.69 0.06 -7.41
CA CYS A 61 -5.06 -0.96 -6.58
C CYS A 61 -4.01 -1.73 -7.36
N THR A 62 -4.31 -2.18 -8.58
CA THR A 62 -3.36 -2.89 -9.45
C THR A 62 -2.13 -2.02 -9.75
N LYS A 63 -2.31 -0.72 -10.07
CA LYS A 63 -1.19 0.21 -10.28
C LYS A 63 -0.33 0.35 -9.01
N SER A 64 -0.97 0.58 -7.87
CA SER A 64 -0.29 0.70 -6.57
C SER A 64 0.50 -0.57 -6.21
N TRP A 65 -0.08 -1.75 -6.42
CA TRP A 65 0.58 -3.02 -6.15
C TRP A 65 1.77 -3.28 -7.07
N ILE A 66 1.67 -2.95 -8.36
CA ILE A 66 2.79 -3.04 -9.30
C ILE A 66 3.93 -2.09 -8.87
N GLU A 67 3.61 -0.85 -8.51
CA GLU A 67 4.59 0.15 -8.04
C GLU A 67 5.27 -0.27 -6.73
N ASN A 68 4.54 -0.94 -5.84
CA ASN A 68 5.07 -1.47 -4.57
C ASN A 68 5.67 -2.88 -4.69
N GLY A 69 5.70 -3.48 -5.90
CA GLY A 69 6.22 -4.83 -6.12
C GLY A 69 5.40 -5.96 -5.46
N ILE A 70 4.16 -5.68 -5.04
CA ILE A 70 3.21 -6.63 -4.45
C ILE A 70 2.48 -7.36 -5.58
N VAL A 71 3.21 -7.98 -6.51
CA VAL A 71 2.57 -8.74 -7.59
C VAL A 71 2.11 -10.09 -7.04
N ILE A 72 0.79 -10.23 -6.86
CA ILE A 72 0.11 -11.52 -6.72
C ILE A 72 0.45 -12.35 -7.96
N LYS A 73 1.33 -13.34 -7.82
CA LYS A 73 1.44 -14.41 -8.80
C LYS A 73 0.13 -15.19 -8.75
N THR A 74 -0.78 -14.92 -9.68
CA THR A 74 -1.86 -15.85 -9.98
C THR A 74 -1.19 -17.20 -10.32
N PRO A 75 -1.56 -18.32 -9.67
CA PRO A 75 -1.15 -19.61 -10.17
C PRO A 75 -1.66 -19.70 -11.61
N ALA A 76 -0.74 -19.86 -12.54
CA ALA A 76 -1.05 -20.05 -13.94
C ALA A 76 -2.05 -21.20 -14.05
N GLU A 77 -3.15 -20.92 -14.71
CA GLU A 77 -4.01 -21.91 -15.34
C GLU A 77 -3.11 -22.81 -16.20
N SER A 78 -2.99 -24.08 -15.78
CA SER A 78 -2.36 -25.15 -16.55
C SER A 78 -3.44 -26.18 -16.82
N ASP A 79 -3.91 -26.16 -18.07
CA ASP A 79 -4.69 -27.16 -18.83
C ASP A 79 -6.04 -27.67 -18.28
#